data_AF-A0A3B9AI23-F1
#
_entry.id   AF-A0A3B9AI23-F1
#
_cell.length_a   1.000
_cell.length_b   1.000
_cell.length_c   1.000
_cell.angle_alpha   90.00
_cell.angle_beta   90.00
_cell.angle_gamma   90.00
#
_symmetry.space_group_name_H-M   'P 1'
#
loop_
_entity.id
_entity.type
_entity.pdbx_description
1 polymer ?
#
loop_
_entity_poly.entity_id
_entity_poly.type
_entity_poly.pdbx_seq_one_letter_code
_entity_poly.pdbx_strand_id
1 'polypeptide(L)' 'MTITQHSELRQLLQKLESIPENEISQVFENLWVPYILSLETEDDKALAFKLLYEWQSERLDQLLGVIQEFESKIAA' A
#
# COMPACT_ATOMS: atom_id res chain seq x y z
N MET A 1 -18.62 -10.73 -2.92
CA MET A 1 -18.27 -9.50 -3.66
C MET A 1 -16.77 -9.34 -3.49
N THR A 2 -15.97 -9.65 -4.51
CA THR A 2 -14.49 -9.77 -4.37
C THR A 2 -13.74 -9.06 -5.51
N ILE A 3 -14.48 -8.47 -6.46
CA ILE A 3 -13.95 -7.76 -7.63
C ILE A 3 -13.68 -6.28 -7.30
N THR A 4 -14.38 -5.68 -6.33
CA THR A 4 -14.27 -4.25 -5.98
C THR A 4 -12.96 -3.92 -5.26
N GLN A 5 -12.55 -4.67 -4.24
CA GLN A 5 -11.34 -4.41 -3.45
C GLN A 5 -10.04 -4.54 -4.27
N HIS A 6 -9.94 -5.55 -5.13
CA HIS A 6 -8.80 -5.70 -6.04
C HIS A 6 -8.66 -4.54 -7.03
N SER A 7 -9.79 -3.99 -7.49
CA SER A 7 -9.80 -2.83 -8.38
C SER A 7 -9.38 -1.56 -7.64
N GLU A 8 -9.84 -1.37 -6.40
CA GLU A 8 -9.48 -0.21 -5.56
C GLU A 8 -8.00 -0.20 -5.21
N LEU A 9 -7.43 -1.36 -4.86
CA LEU A 9 -6.00 -1.48 -4.55
C LEU A 9 -5.12 -1.16 -5.76
N ARG A 10 -5.48 -1.68 -6.94
CA ARG A 10 -4.75 -1.36 -8.18
C ARG A 10 -4.86 0.12 -8.54
N GLN A 11 -6.01 0.74 -8.34
CA GLN A 11 -6.17 2.18 -8.56
C GLN A 11 -5.35 3.02 -7.58
N LEU A 12 -5.22 2.58 -6.32
CA LEU A 12 -4.34 3.22 -5.33
C LEU A 12 -2.87 3.12 -5.76
N LEU A 13 -2.41 1.95 -6.19
CA LEU A 13 -1.04 1.75 -6.67
C LEU A 13 -0.75 2.57 -7.95
N GLN A 14 -1.70 2.64 -8.88
CA GLN A 14 -1.57 3.51 -10.06
C GLN A 14 -1.54 5.00 -9.70
N LYS A 15 -2.31 5.44 -8.69
CA LYS A 15 -2.23 6.82 -8.21
C LYS A 15 -0.85 7.10 -7.63
N LEU A 16 -0.32 6.20 -6.80
CA LEU A 16 1.03 6.29 -6.23
C LEU A 16 2.12 6.34 -7.30
N GLU A 17 1.91 5.71 -8.47
CA GLU A 17 2.82 5.78 -9.61
C GLU A 17 2.94 7.21 -10.19
N SER A 18 1.90 8.03 -10.09
CA SER A 18 1.96 9.42 -10.56
C SER A 18 2.56 10.41 -9.56
N ILE A 19 2.87 9.96 -8.34
CA ILE A 19 3.31 10.83 -7.24
C ILE A 19 4.83 10.98 -7.26
N PRO A 20 5.36 12.20 -7.12
CA PRO A 20 6.79 12.42 -7.00
C PRO A 20 7.34 11.85 -5.69
N GLU A 21 8.58 11.37 -5.72
CA GLU A 21 9.21 10.62 -4.62
C GLU A 21 9.27 11.39 -3.28
N ASN A 22 9.30 12.72 -3.33
CA ASN A 22 9.30 13.58 -2.14
C ASN A 22 7.94 13.64 -1.42
N GLU A 23 6.85 13.30 -2.10
CA GLU A 23 5.48 13.32 -1.57
C GLU A 23 4.92 11.92 -1.36
N ILE A 24 5.59 10.90 -1.90
CA ILE A 24 5.09 9.52 -1.91
C ILE A 24 4.85 8.97 -0.51
N SER A 25 5.74 9.24 0.46
CA SER A 25 5.57 8.76 1.84
C SER A 25 4.30 9.32 2.48
N GLN A 26 4.02 10.60 2.27
CA GLN A 26 2.87 11.26 2.87
C GLN A 26 1.56 10.87 2.19
N VAL A 27 1.55 10.72 0.87
CA VAL A 27 0.35 10.25 0.15
C VAL A 27 0.10 8.77 0.39
N PHE A 28 1.16 7.98 0.49
CA PHE A 28 1.09 6.58 0.90
C PHE A 28 0.48 6.46 2.29
N GLU A 29 0.96 7.22 3.27
CA GLU A 29 0.40 7.23 4.62
C GLU A 29 -1.08 7.63 4.63
N ASN A 30 -1.47 8.64 3.86
CA ASN A 30 -2.84 9.15 3.83
C ASN A 30 -3.84 8.24 3.08
N LEU A 31 -3.39 7.44 2.12
CA LEU A 31 -4.27 6.61 1.29
C LEU A 31 -4.19 5.13 1.62
N TRP A 32 -2.97 4.61 1.85
CA TRP A 32 -2.73 3.20 2.07
C TRP A 32 -3.07 2.77 3.49
N VAL A 33 -2.65 3.53 4.49
CA VAL A 33 -2.87 3.17 5.91
C VAL A 33 -4.36 3.08 6.24
N PRO A 34 -5.23 4.06 5.91
CA PRO A 34 -6.66 3.96 6.16
C PRO A 34 -7.31 2.80 5.40
N TYR A 35 -6.85 2.52 4.18
CA TYR A 35 -7.35 1.40 3.38
C TYR A 35 -7.04 0.06 4.08
N ILE A 36 -5.79 -0.18 4.48
CA ILE A 36 -5.39 -1.41 5.20
C ILE A 36 -6.15 -1.55 6.52
N LEU A 37 -6.32 -0.47 7.26
CA LEU A 37 -7.08 -0.47 8.52
C LEU A 37 -8.58 -0.73 8.31
N SER A 38 -9.11 -0.40 7.14
CA SER A 38 -10.51 -0.69 6.78
C SER A 38 -10.76 -2.16 6.39
N LEU A 39 -9.71 -2.94 6.13
CA LEU A 39 -9.84 -4.36 5.81
C LEU A 39 -10.21 -5.16 7.06
N GLU A 40 -11.29 -5.92 6.97
CA GLU A 40 -11.86 -6.67 8.09
C GLU A 40 -11.13 -7.99 8.37
N THR A 41 -10.50 -8.59 7.35
CA THR A 41 -9.86 -9.91 7.45
C THR A 41 -8.34 -9.82 7.36
N GLU A 42 -7.64 -10.74 8.02
CA GLU A 42 -6.19 -10.86 7.91
C GLU A 42 -5.75 -11.28 6.51
N ASP A 43 -6.54 -12.12 5.83
CA ASP A 43 -6.26 -12.55 4.45
C ASP A 43 -6.28 -11.36 3.48
N ASP A 44 -7.25 -10.44 3.62
CA ASP A 44 -7.33 -9.24 2.78
C ASP A 44 -6.14 -8.30 3.04
N LYS A 45 -5.73 -8.15 4.30
CA LYS A 45 -4.53 -7.37 4.67
C LYS A 45 -3.29 -7.99 4.06
N ALA A 46 -3.09 -9.30 4.22
CA ALA A 46 -1.95 -10.03 3.66
C ALA A 46 -1.89 -9.90 2.13
N LEU A 47 -3.04 -9.97 1.46
CA LEU A 47 -3.14 -9.78 0.02
C LEU A 47 -2.81 -8.34 -0.41
N ALA A 48 -3.27 -7.35 0.34
CA ALA A 48 -2.96 -5.96 0.08
C ALA A 48 -1.46 -5.66 0.24
N PHE A 49 -0.83 -6.17 1.30
CA PHE A 49 0.63 -6.08 1.48
C PHE A 49 1.39 -6.80 0.36
N LYS A 50 0.96 -8.00 -0.04
CA LYS A 50 1.59 -8.72 -1.15
C LYS A 50 1.58 -7.91 -2.45
N LEU A 51 0.44 -7.32 -2.80
CA LEU A 51 0.30 -6.49 -4.01
C LEU A 51 1.12 -5.21 -3.94
N LEU A 52 1.27 -4.64 -2.74
CA LEU A 52 2.18 -3.52 -2.52
C LEU A 52 3.64 -3.90 -2.77
N TYR A 53 4.08 -5.02 -2.22
CA TYR A 53 5.45 -5.51 -2.40
C TYR A 53 5.74 -5.85 -3.88
N GLU A 54 4.77 -6.42 -4.59
CA GLU A 54 4.89 -6.67 -6.04
C GLU A 54 5.01 -5.36 -6.83
N TRP A 55 4.18 -4.34 -6.53
CA TRP A 55 4.26 -3.01 -7.17
C TRP A 55 5.57 -2.29 -6.85
N GLN A 56 6.04 -2.40 -5.61
CA GLN A 56 7.27 -1.80 -5.14
C GLN A 56 8.51 -2.36 -5.86
N SER A 57 8.51 -3.64 -6.22
CA SER A 57 9.60 -4.25 -7.00
C SER A 57 9.83 -3.55 -8.34
N GLU A 58 8.83 -2.86 -8.89
CA GLU A 58 8.94 -2.10 -10.15
C GLU A 58 9.36 -0.63 -9.93
N ARG A 59 9.23 -0.12 -8.69
CA ARG A 59 9.62 1.25 -8.30
C ARG A 59 10.43 1.25 -6.99
N LEU A 60 11.75 1.11 -7.15
CA LEU A 60 12.81 1.54 -6.25
C LEU A 60 12.86 0.99 -4.80
N ASP A 61 14.05 0.51 -4.42
CA ASP A 61 14.49 0.15 -3.06
C ASP A 61 14.20 1.24 -1.97
N GLN A 62 13.98 2.51 -2.35
CA GLN A 62 13.71 3.61 -1.41
C GLN A 62 12.31 3.56 -0.78
N LEU A 63 11.31 3.01 -1.46
CA LEU A 63 9.98 2.81 -0.88
C LEU A 63 9.98 1.71 0.19
N LEU A 64 11.02 0.87 0.24
CA LEU A 64 11.13 -0.28 1.15
C LEU A 64 11.31 0.15 2.59
N GLY A 65 12.11 1.17 2.82
CA GLY A 65 12.24 1.77 4.15
C GLY A 65 10.92 2.34 4.64
N VAL A 66 10.20 3.05 3.76
CA VAL A 66 8.92 3.68 4.09
C VAL A 66 7.85 2.63 4.40
N ILE A 67 7.69 1.63 3.55
CA ILE A 67 6.70 0.56 3.72
C ILE A 67 6.99 -0.29 4.97
N GLN A 68 8.25 -0.67 5.22
CA GLN A 68 8.62 -1.45 6.40
C GLN A 68 8.47 -0.67 7.71
N GLU A 69 8.79 0.63 7.74
CA GLU A 69 8.50 1.48 8.90
C GLU A 69 7.00 1.52 9.20
N PHE A 70 6.16 1.58 8.16
CA PHE A 70 4.71 1.59 8.33
C PHE A 70 4.15 0.23 8.75
N GLU A 71 4.63 -0.88 8.18
CA GLU A 71 4.25 -2.23 8.61
C GLU A 71 4.51 -2.43 10.10
N SER A 72 5.68 -1.98 10.59
CA SER A 72 6.02 -2.05 12.01
C SER A 72 5.11 -1.20 12.91
N LYS A 73 4.49 -0.13 12.39
CA LYS A 73 3.54 0.72 13.15
C LYS A 73 2.13 0.14 13.21
N ILE A 74 1.74 -0.68 12.22
CA ILE A 74 0.41 -1.30 12.13
C ILE A 74 0.39 -2.65 12.85
N ALA A 75 1.51 -3.39 12.84
CA ALA A 75 1.63 -4.71 13.48
C ALA A 75 1.94 -4.66 14.99
N ALA A 76 2.24 -3.47 15.54
CA ALA A 76 2.48 -3.23 16.97
C ALA A 76 1.19 -2.85 17.70
#